data_AF-A0A661QFY4-F1
#
_entry.id   AF-A0A661QFY4-F1
#
_cell.length_a   1.000
_cell.length_b   1.000
_cell.length_c   1.000
_cell.angle_alpha   90.00
_cell.angle_beta   90.00
_cell.angle_gamma   90.00
#
_symmetry.space_group_name_H-M   'P 1'
#
loop_
_entity.id
_entity.type
_entity.pdbx_description
1 polymer ?
#
loop_
_entity_poly.entity_id
_entity_poly.type
_entity_poly.pdbx_seq_one_letter_code
_entity_poly.pdbx_strand_id
1 'polypeptide(L)' 'MAKKLEVYKCGVCGNIVEVLHAGKGNLVCCGQPMNLLVENTVDAAKEKHVPVIEKVEGGVKVKVGEVAHPMEDKHWIEW' A
#
# COMPACT_ATOMS: atom_id res chain seq x y z
N MET A 1 -10.01 0.32 15.34
CA MET A 1 -8.74 0.82 15.94
C MET A 1 -7.61 0.35 15.06
N ALA A 2 -6.64 1.23 14.80
CA ALA A 2 -5.51 0.94 13.92
C ALA A 2 -4.61 -0.16 14.50
N LYS A 3 -4.07 -1.02 13.64
CA LYS A 3 -3.13 -2.10 13.98
C LYS A 3 -1.77 -1.82 13.38
N LYS A 4 -0.73 -2.39 14.00
CA LYS A 4 0.64 -2.29 13.49
C LYS A 4 0.71 -2.81 12.05
N LEU A 5 1.46 -2.10 11.20
CA LEU A 5 1.65 -2.34 9.76
C LEU A 5 0.44 -2.03 8.85
N GLU A 6 -0.69 -1.59 9.40
CA GLU A 6 -1.77 -1.07 8.55
C GLU A 6 -1.35 0.25 7.89
N VAL A 7 -1.72 0.42 6.62
CA VAL A 7 -1.46 1.62 5.84
C VAL A 7 -2.74 2.42 5.66
N TYR A 8 -2.68 3.73 5.90
CA TYR A 8 -3.82 4.63 5.80
C TYR A 8 -3.55 5.79 4.86
N LYS A 9 -4.55 6.19 4.07
CA LYS A 9 -4.48 7.33 3.15
C LYS A 9 -5.54 8.38 3.46
N CYS A 10 -5.15 9.66 3.45
CA CYS A 10 -6.09 10.77 3.46
C CYS A 10 -6.69 10.97 2.06
N GLY A 11 -8.02 10.94 1.96
CA GLY A 11 -8.73 11.18 0.70
C GLY A 11 -8.73 12.63 0.20
N VAL A 12 -8.18 13.59 0.97
CA VAL A 12 -8.13 15.02 0.59
C VAL A 12 -6.74 15.46 0.19
N CYS A 13 -5.74 15.35 1.08
CA CYS A 13 -4.39 15.82 0.78
C CYS A 13 -3.47 14.73 0.23
N GLY A 14 -3.90 13.47 0.26
CA GLY A 14 -3.11 12.34 -0.25
C GLY A 14 -2.07 11.77 0.72
N ASN A 15 -1.90 12.31 1.94
CA ASN A 15 -0.97 11.76 2.93
C ASN A 15 -1.18 10.25 3.15
N ILE A 16 -0.09 9.48 3.11
CA ILE A 16 -0.07 8.05 3.40
C ILE A 16 0.84 7.80 4.61
N VAL A 17 0.37 6.98 5.55
CA VAL A 17 1.11 6.61 6.77
C VAL A 17 1.01 5.13 7.05
N GLU A 18 2.07 4.55 7.60
CA GLU A 18 2.08 3.20 8.19
C GLU A 18 2.04 3.29 9.72
N VAL A 19 1.27 2.41 10.35
CA VAL A 19 1.17 2.33 11.81
C VAL A 19 2.35 1.56 12.39
N LEU A 20 3.27 2.26 13.07
CA LEU A 20 4.38 1.62 13.78
C LEU A 20 4.00 1.14 15.19
N HIS A 21 3.07 1.83 15.85
CA HIS A 21 2.54 1.50 17.17
C HIS A 21 1.03 1.72 17.22
N ALA A 22 0.29 0.69 17.63
CA ALA A 22 -1.17 0.72 17.68
C ALA A 22 -1.68 1.54 18.87
N GLY A 23 -2.80 2.22 18.68
CA GLY A 23 -3.49 3.00 19.71
C GLY A 23 -5.00 2.91 19.58
N LYS A 24 -5.73 3.41 20.58
CA LYS A 24 -7.20 3.33 20.60
C LYS A 24 -7.90 4.41 19.76
N GLY A 25 -7.18 5.47 19.38
CA GLY A 25 -7.73 6.58 18.59
C GLY A 25 -7.95 6.22 17.11
N ASN A 26 -8.79 7.00 16.45
CA ASN A 26 -8.93 6.97 14.99
C ASN A 26 -7.90 7.92 14.36
N LEU A 27 -7.30 7.51 13.24
CA LEU A 27 -6.43 8.39 12.46
C LEU A 27 -7.28 9.41 11.70
N VAL A 28 -6.99 10.70 11.89
CA VAL A 28 -7.72 11.81 11.27
C VAL A 28 -6.73 12.71 10.55
N CYS A 29 -7.06 13.10 9.33
CA CYS A 29 -6.30 14.05 8.54
C CYS A 29 -7.27 14.94 7.75
N CYS A 30 -7.00 16.24 7.68
CA CYS A 30 -7.90 17.22 7.04
C CYS A 30 -9.34 17.20 7.58
N GLY A 31 -9.51 16.98 8.88
CA GLY A 31 -10.82 17.03 9.55
C GLY A 31 -11.70 15.79 9.35
N GLN A 32 -11.21 14.73 8.69
CA GLN A 32 -11.95 13.48 8.50
C GLN A 32 -11.12 12.23 8.82
N PRO A 33 -11.76 11.08 9.12
CA PRO A 33 -11.06 9.81 9.25
C PRO A 33 -10.25 9.47 8.00
N MET A 34 -9.04 8.94 8.19
CA MET A 34 -8.25 8.40 7.08
C MET A 34 -8.81 7.04 6.63
N ASN A 35 -8.64 6.73 5.35
CA ASN A 35 -9.07 5.45 4.78
C ASN A 35 -8.01 4.37 5.02
N LEU A 36 -8.42 3.23 5.59
CA LEU A 36 -7.58 2.05 5.64
C LEU A 36 -7.41 1.49 4.21
N LEU A 37 -6.17 1.31 3.77
CA LEU A 37 -5.86 0.67 2.49
C LEU A 37 -5.76 -0.83 2.70
N VAL A 38 -6.89 -1.53 2.59
CA VAL A 38 -6.94 -3.00 2.69
C VAL A 38 -6.40 -3.62 1.40
N GLU A 39 -5.40 -4.48 1.53
CA GLU A 39 -4.70 -5.11 0.42
C GLU A 39 -5.65 -5.98 -0.41
N ASN A 40 -5.42 -6.05 -1.73
CA ASN A 40 -6.16 -6.91 -2.67
C ASN A 40 -7.68 -6.69 -2.70
N THR A 41 -8.16 -5.50 -2.34
CA THR A 41 -9.61 -5.16 -2.37
C THR A 41 -10.03 -4.28 -3.54
N VAL A 42 -9.09 -3.65 -4.24
CA VAL A 42 -9.38 -2.83 -5.43
C VAL A 42 -9.57 -3.75 -6.63
N ASP A 43 -10.61 -3.49 -7.42
CA ASP A 43 -10.83 -4.16 -8.71
C ASP A 43 -9.83 -3.62 -9.75
N ALA A 44 -8.68 -4.29 -9.84
CA ALA A 44 -7.59 -3.97 -10.75
C ALA A 44 -6.95 -5.25 -11.31
N ALA A 45 -6.18 -5.11 -12.39
CA ALA A 45 -5.49 -6.21 -13.07
C ALA A 45 -4.50 -6.93 -12.15
N LYS A 46 -4.90 -8.05 -11.54
CA LYS A 46 -4.12 -8.73 -10.49
C LYS A 46 -2.72 -9.10 -10.96
N GLU A 47 -2.58 -9.53 -12.21
CA GLU A 47 -1.32 -9.91 -12.83
C GLU A 47 -0.30 -8.75 -12.90
N LYS A 48 -0.75 -7.49 -12.78
CA LYS A 48 0.12 -6.32 -12.73
C LYS A 48 0.32 -5.74 -11.32
N HIS A 49 -0.51 -6.10 -10.35
CA HIS A 49 -0.51 -5.44 -9.03
C HIS A 49 -0.15 -6.37 -7.87
N VAL A 50 -0.35 -7.69 -8.02
CA VAL A 50 0.03 -8.66 -6.99
C VAL A 50 1.56 -8.89 -7.06
N PRO A 51 2.30 -8.69 -5.96
CA PRO A 51 3.74 -8.93 -5.94
C PRO A 51 4.08 -10.39 -6.21
N VAL A 52 5.10 -10.63 -7.03
CA VAL A 52 5.69 -11.95 -7.28
C VAL A 52 7.03 -12.03 -6.57
N ILE A 53 7.17 -13.05 -5.74
CA ILE A 53 8.32 -13.26 -4.85
C ILE A 53 9.23 -14.34 -5.45
N GLU A 54 10.49 -14.00 -5.68
CA GLU A 54 11.53 -14.90 -6.18
C GLU A 54 12.64 -15.05 -5.12
N LYS A 55 12.94 -16.29 -4.71
CA LYS A 55 14.07 -16.55 -3.82
C LYS A 55 15.39 -16.44 -4.60
N VAL A 56 16.34 -15.68 -4.08
CA VAL A 56 17.67 -15.51 -4.67
C VAL A 56 18.74 -15.86 -3.64
N GLU A 57 19.98 -16.06 -4.09
CA GLU A 57 21.10 -16.23 -3.16
C GLU A 57 21.21 -15.01 -2.24
N GLY A 58 21.22 -15.23 -0.93
CA GLY A 58 21.32 -14.16 0.06
C GLY A 58 20.03 -13.36 0.33
N GLY A 59 18.89 -13.67 -0.29
CA GLY A 59 17.66 -12.93 0.00
C GLY A 59 16.44 -13.23 -0.88
N VAL A 60 15.64 -12.19 -1.10
CA VAL A 60 14.37 -12.24 -1.82
C VAL A 60 14.34 -11.08 -2.82
N LYS A 61 13.94 -11.37 -4.05
CA LYS A 61 13.60 -10.39 -5.06
C LYS A 61 12.08 -10.32 -5.18
N VAL A 62 11.52 -9.12 -5.06
CA VAL A 62 10.09 -8.88 -5.27
C VAL A 62 9.94 -8.07 -6.55
N LYS A 63 9.01 -8.47 -7.41
CA LYS A 63 8.60 -7.73 -8.61
C LYS A 63 7.09 -7.49 -8.57
N VAL A 64 6.64 -6.39 -9.17
CA VAL A 64 5.21 -6.08 -9.28
C VAL A 64 4.85 -5.91 -10.77
N GLY A 65 4.04 -6.77 -11.37
CA GLY A 65 3.50 -8.07 -10.91
C GLY A 65 4.11 -9.26 -11.67
N GLU A 66 3.26 -10.21 -12.06
CA GLU A 66 3.60 -11.25 -13.04
C GLU A 66 3.87 -10.63 -14.41
N VAL A 67 3.04 -9.66 -14.80
CA VAL A 67 3.28 -8.70 -15.88
C VAL A 67 3.78 -7.39 -15.25
N ALA A 68 4.81 -6.79 -15.83
CA ALA A 68 5.38 -5.55 -15.31
C ALA A 68 4.30 -4.46 -15.16
N HIS A 69 4.20 -3.89 -13.96
CA HIS A 69 3.37 -2.73 -13.71
C HIS A 69 3.95 -1.51 -14.46
N PRO A 70 3.13 -0.60 -15.03
CA PRO A 70 3.61 0.66 -15.58
C PRO A 70 4.37 1.49 -14.54
N MET A 71 5.39 2.24 -14.97
CA MET A 71 6.19 3.12 -14.10
C MET A 71 6.31 4.50 -14.73
N GLU A 72 5.16 5.07 -15.10
CA GLU A 72 5.05 6.39 -15.73
C GLU A 72 4.82 7.48 -14.67
N ASP A 73 5.13 8.75 -14.98
CA ASP A 73 5.05 9.89 -14.04
C ASP A 73 3.71 10.06 -13.30
N LYS A 74 2.62 9.51 -13.84
CA LYS A 74 1.27 9.59 -13.25
C LYS A 74 0.73 8.25 -12.76
N HIS A 75 1.47 7.16 -12.97
CA HIS A 75 1.06 5.81 -12.61
C HIS A 75 2.27 4.89 -12.42
N TRP A 76 2.62 4.64 -11.16
CA TRP A 76 3.77 3.84 -10.74
C TRP A 76 3.48 3.10 -9.42
N ILE A 77 4.34 2.15 -9.06
CA ILE A 77 4.36 1.51 -7.74
C ILE A 77 5.23 2.35 -6.79
N GLU A 78 4.64 2.84 -5.71
CA GLU A 78 5.29 3.81 -4.82
C GLU A 78 6.32 3.20 -3.84
N TRP A 79 6.08 1.96 -3.38
CA TRP A 79 7.00 1.11 -2.62
C TRP A 79 6.62 -0.37 -2.71
#